data_AF-A0AA88XPP2-F1
#
_entry.id   AF-A0AA88XPP2-F1
#
_cell.length_a   1.000
_cell.length_b   1.000
_cell.length_c   1.000
_cell.angle_alpha   90.00
_cell.angle_beta   90.00
_cell.angle_gamma   90.00
#
_symmetry.space_group_name_H-M   'P 1'
#
loop_
_entity.id
_entity.type
_entity.pdbx_description
1 polymer ?
#
loop_
_entity_poly.entity_id
_entity_poly.type
_entity_poly.pdbx_seq_one_letter_code
_entity_poly.pdbx_strand_id
1 'polypeptide(L)'
;MEKDGGGWTVIQRRMNGKVDFYRPWIDYKKGFGAVIGEHWLGNEAIHEISAHGHYEIRFDLVDFDGTKAYAKYGTFRVENEANGYRLKTSGYSGNSG
;
A
#
# COMPACT_ATOMS: atom_id res chain seq x y z
N MET A 1 7.04 -14.03 -4.52
CA MET A 1 6.96 -13.86 -3.05
C MET A 1 8.34 -13.61 -2.44
N GLU A 2 9.32 -13.06 -3.18
CA GLU A 2 10.74 -13.07 -2.77
C GLU A 2 11.41 -11.68 -2.76
N LYS A 3 10.65 -10.60 -2.55
CA LYS A 3 11.28 -9.29 -2.30
C LYS A 3 11.65 -9.19 -0.81
N ASP A 4 12.88 -8.76 -0.52
CA ASP A 4 13.41 -8.54 0.83
C ASP A 4 13.13 -9.69 1.82
N GLY A 5 13.32 -10.93 1.41
CA GLY A 5 13.10 -12.10 2.28
C GLY A 5 11.63 -12.55 2.41
N GLY A 6 10.70 -11.91 1.70
CA GLY A 6 9.29 -12.31 1.68
C GLY A 6 8.48 -11.76 2.87
N GLY A 7 7.32 -12.36 3.16
CA GLY A 7 6.44 -11.92 4.25
C GLY A 7 5.61 -10.65 3.97
N TRP A 8 5.69 -10.11 2.75
CA TRP A 8 4.98 -8.90 2.36
C TRP A 8 3.52 -9.15 2.00
N THR A 9 2.61 -8.45 2.69
CA THR A 9 1.22 -8.30 2.26
C THR A 9 1.13 -7.17 1.25
N VAL A 10 0.65 -7.46 0.04
CA VAL A 10 0.41 -6.45 -0.99
C VAL A 10 -0.92 -5.76 -0.70
N ILE A 11 -0.87 -4.48 -0.34
CA ILE A 11 -2.08 -3.68 -0.03
C ILE A 11 -2.59 -2.91 -1.26
N GLN A 12 -1.73 -2.68 -2.25
CA GLN A 12 -2.06 -2.00 -3.50
C GLN A 12 -1.19 -2.55 -4.63
N ARG A 13 -1.75 -2.66 -5.84
CA ARG A 13 -0.97 -2.95 -7.04
C ARG A 13 -1.52 -2.21 -8.27
N ARG A 14 -0.62 -1.58 -9.04
CA ARG A 14 -0.85 -1.09 -10.41
C ARG A 14 0.11 -1.78 -11.36
N MET A 15 -0.34 -2.12 -12.56
CA MET A 15 0.52 -2.76 -13.57
C MET A 15 0.08 -2.55 -15.03
N ASN A 16 -1.21 -2.36 -15.30
CA ASN A 16 -1.73 -2.34 -16.68
C ASN A 16 -2.93 -1.40 -16.90
N GLY A 17 -3.41 -0.72 -15.85
CA GLY A 17 -4.49 0.27 -15.94
C GLY A 17 -5.88 -0.31 -16.22
N LYS A 18 -6.09 -1.62 -16.00
CA LYS A 18 -7.38 -2.28 -16.24
C LYS A 18 -8.40 -2.00 -15.14
N VAL A 19 -7.95 -1.64 -13.93
CA VAL A 19 -8.84 -1.30 -12.83
C VAL A 19 -8.92 0.22 -12.70
N ASP A 20 -10.14 0.75 -12.68
CA ASP A 20 -10.39 2.14 -12.38
C ASP A 20 -10.16 2.41 -10.88
N PHE A 21 -9.30 3.39 -10.58
CA PHE A 21 -8.98 3.86 -9.23
C PHE A 21 -9.69 5.19 -8.89
N TYR A 22 -10.43 5.78 -9.83
CA TYR A 22 -11.31 6.91 -9.54
C TYR A 22 -12.61 6.39 -8.91
N ARG A 23 -12.55 6.12 -7.61
CA ARG A 23 -13.60 5.44 -6.85
C ARG A 23 -14.10 6.28 -5.67
N PRO A 24 -15.37 6.14 -5.27
CA PRO A 24 -15.91 6.78 -4.07
C PRO A 24 -15.26 6.24 -2.78
N TRP A 25 -15.44 6.99 -1.69
CA TRP A 25 -14.93 6.65 -0.35
C TRP A 25 -15.24 5.21 0.08
N ILE A 26 -16.47 4.77 -0.15
CA ILE A 26 -16.94 3.45 0.30
C ILE A 26 -16.16 2.30 -0.35
N ASP A 27 -15.72 2.48 -1.60
CA ASP A 27 -14.91 1.49 -2.31
C ASP A 27 -13.49 1.48 -1.77
N TYR A 28 -12.90 2.64 -1.49
CA TYR A 28 -11.58 2.71 -0.84
C TYR A 28 -11.59 2.14 0.58
N LYS A 29 -12.69 2.31 1.32
CA LYS A 29 -12.90 1.67 2.63
C LYS A 29 -12.90 0.14 2.52
N LYS A 30 -13.71 -0.41 1.60
CA LYS A 30 -13.93 -1.87 1.46
C LYS A 30 -12.83 -2.58 0.67
N GLY A 31 -12.11 -1.87 -0.19
CA GLY A 31 -11.23 -2.44 -1.19
C GLY A 31 -11.95 -2.72 -2.51
N PHE A 32 -11.16 -2.80 -3.59
CA PHE A 32 -11.64 -3.06 -4.95
C PHE A 32 -10.54 -3.66 -5.83
N GLY A 33 -10.95 -4.20 -6.98
CA GLY A 33 -10.06 -4.90 -7.91
C GLY A 33 -9.88 -6.37 -7.54
N ALA A 34 -8.81 -6.98 -8.05
CA ALA A 34 -8.51 -8.39 -7.83
C ALA A 34 -7.11 -8.56 -7.24
N VAL A 35 -6.98 -9.34 -6.16
CA VAL A 35 -5.69 -9.54 -5.46
C VAL A 35 -4.60 -10.18 -6.32
N ILE A 36 -5.00 -10.97 -7.33
CA ILE A 36 -4.09 -11.52 -8.36
C ILE A 36 -3.62 -10.46 -9.38
N GLY A 37 -4.30 -9.31 -9.41
CA GLY A 37 -4.22 -8.26 -10.40
C GLY A 37 -4.01 -6.86 -9.77
N GLU A 38 -4.57 -5.85 -10.42
CA GLU A 38 -4.63 -4.50 -9.85
C GLU A 38 -5.73 -4.45 -8.78
N HIS A 39 -5.40 -3.89 -7.63
CA HIS A 39 -6.34 -3.80 -6.52
C HIS A 39 -5.92 -2.74 -5.49
N TRP A 40 -6.89 -2.43 -4.64
CA TRP A 40 -6.72 -1.78 -3.35
C TRP A 40 -7.32 -2.71 -2.29
N LEU A 41 -6.56 -3.07 -1.26
CA LEU A 41 -7.00 -4.02 -0.24
C LEU A 41 -8.18 -3.49 0.60
N GLY A 42 -8.28 -2.18 0.76
CA GLY A 42 -9.31 -1.52 1.56
C GLY A 42 -8.73 -0.85 2.80
N ASN A 43 -9.13 0.39 3.05
CA ASN A 43 -8.60 1.18 4.16
C ASN A 43 -8.94 0.55 5.51
N GLU A 44 -10.09 -0.11 5.65
CA GLU A 44 -10.45 -0.79 6.91
C GLU A 44 -9.51 -1.95 7.19
N ALA A 45 -9.27 -2.81 6.19
CA ALA A 45 -8.33 -3.93 6.32
C ALA A 45 -6.89 -3.44 6.58
N ILE A 46 -6.46 -2.37 5.90
CA ILE A 46 -5.14 -1.77 6.11
C ILE A 46 -5.02 -1.18 7.52
N HIS A 47 -6.06 -0.48 8.00
CA HIS A 47 -6.14 0.03 9.37
C HIS A 47 -5.99 -1.12 10.36
N GLU A 48 -6.81 -2.16 10.24
CA GLU A 48 -6.76 -3.33 11.11
C GLU A 48 -5.35 -3.91 11.13
N ILE A 49 -4.77 -4.28 9.97
CA ILE A 49 -3.41 -4.85 9.89
C ILE A 49 -2.40 -3.95 10.61
N SER A 50 -2.34 -2.66 10.26
CA SER A 50 -1.36 -1.73 10.81
C SER A 50 -1.59 -1.38 12.29
N ALA A 51 -2.79 -1.63 12.81
CA ALA A 51 -3.13 -1.41 14.21
C ALA A 51 -2.64 -2.53 15.12
N HIS A 52 -2.53 -3.76 14.61
CA HIS A 52 -2.20 -4.97 15.38
C HIS A 52 -0.72 -5.05 15.83
N GLY A 53 0.17 -4.21 15.30
CA GLY A 53 1.57 -4.27 15.66
C GLY A 53 2.44 -3.22 14.97
N HIS A 54 3.74 -3.43 15.04
CA HIS A 54 4.71 -2.64 14.30
C HIS A 54 4.94 -3.25 12.93
N TYR A 55 4.55 -2.51 11.90
CA TYR A 55 4.74 -2.90 10.51
C TYR A 55 5.61 -1.88 9.79
N GLU A 56 6.40 -2.37 8.85
CA GLU A 56 7.05 -1.56 7.83
C GLU A 56 6.22 -1.54 6.56
N ILE A 57 6.36 -0.47 5.77
CA ILE A 57 5.77 -0.37 4.44
C ILE A 57 6.85 -0.11 3.40
N ARG A 58 6.71 -0.76 2.25
CA ARG A 58 7.57 -0.57 1.09
C ARG A 58 6.71 -0.24 -0.13
N PHE A 59 7.08 0.81 -0.83
CA PHE A 59 6.53 1.21 -2.12
C PHE A 59 7.57 0.88 -3.19
N ASP A 60 7.24 0.01 -4.12
CA ASP A 60 8.06 -0.25 -5.30
C ASP A 60 7.46 0.48 -6.50
N LEU A 61 8.29 1.22 -7.21
CA LEU A 61 7.93 2.06 -8.35
C LEU A 61 8.73 1.61 -9.58
N VAL A 62 8.08 1.66 -10.75
CA VAL A 62 8.73 1.45 -12.04
C VAL A 62 8.28 2.59 -12.94
N ASP A 63 9.23 3.31 -13.54
CA ASP A 63 8.92 4.35 -14.52
C ASP A 63 8.61 3.73 -15.91
N PHE A 64 8.32 4.58 -16.89
CA PHE A 64 8.01 4.13 -18.26
C PHE A 64 9.22 3.53 -18.99
N ASP A 65 10.45 3.90 -18.58
CA ASP A 65 11.70 3.41 -19.16
C ASP A 65 12.21 2.13 -18.47
N GLY A 66 11.48 1.65 -17.45
CA GLY A 66 11.79 0.43 -16.70
C GLY A 66 12.72 0.63 -15.50
N THR A 67 13.10 1.88 -15.18
CA THR A 67 13.86 2.22 -13.98
C THR A 67 13.06 1.88 -12.75
N LYS A 68 13.68 1.13 -11.83
CA LYS A 68 13.05 0.70 -10.58
C LYS A 68 13.54 1.55 -9.42
N ALA A 69 12.60 2.03 -8.63
CA ALA A 69 12.88 2.74 -7.38
C ALA A 69 12.01 2.19 -6.25
N TYR A 70 12.41 2.45 -5.01
CA TYR A 70 11.62 2.11 -3.85
C TYR A 70 11.77 3.12 -2.72
N ALA A 71 10.67 3.28 -1.97
CA ALA A 71 10.63 3.95 -0.67
C ALA A 71 10.23 2.93 0.39
N LYS A 72 10.92 2.94 1.52
CA LYS A 72 10.64 2.08 2.66
C LYS A 72 10.54 2.92 3.93
N TYR A 73 9.55 2.65 4.75
CA TYR A 73 9.35 3.29 6.05
C TYR A 73 9.30 2.21 7.14
N GLY A 74 10.15 2.35 8.15
CA GLY A 74 10.24 1.41 9.27
C GLY A 74 9.06 1.45 10.23
N THR A 75 8.20 2.49 10.14
CA THR A 75 6.92 2.53 10.85
C THR A 75 5.81 2.91 9.87
N PHE A 76 4.73 2.13 9.90
CA PHE A 76 3.53 2.32 9.12
C PHE A 76 2.30 2.12 10.01
N ARG A 77 1.42 3.13 10.05
CA ARG A 77 0.12 3.05 10.71
C ARG A 77 -0.93 3.84 9.96
N VAL A 78 -2.10 3.26 9.80
CA VAL A 78 -3.30 3.93 9.28
C VAL A 78 -4.29 4.03 10.44
N GLU A 79 -4.81 5.22 10.68
CA GLU A 79 -5.84 5.45 11.71
C GLU A 79 -7.22 4.92 11.26
N ASN A 80 -8.20 4.91 12.16
CA ASN A 80 -9.55 4.45 11.83
C ASN A 80 -10.34 5.42 10.93
N GLU A 81 -11.53 5.00 10.48
CA GLU A 81 -12.40 5.81 9.61
C GLU A 81 -12.77 7.17 10.21
N ALA A 82 -13.03 7.23 11.52
CA ALA A 82 -13.37 8.48 12.21
C ALA A 82 -12.25 9.52 12.14
N ASN A 83 -11.00 9.07 11.99
CA ASN A 83 -9.82 9.90 11.77
C ASN A 83 -9.44 10.02 10.27
N GLY A 84 -10.33 9.60 9.37
CA GLY A 84 -10.17 9.70 7.93
C GLY A 84 -9.09 8.80 7.35
N TYR A 85 -8.78 7.66 8.01
CA TYR A 85 -7.70 6.77 7.61
C TYR A 85 -6.33 7.47 7.47
N ARG A 86 -6.04 8.41 8.37
CA ARG A 86 -4.79 9.18 8.35
C ARG A 86 -3.56 8.27 8.40
N LEU A 87 -2.66 8.44 7.44
CA LEU A 87 -1.38 7.75 7.38
C LEU A 87 -0.36 8.38 8.34
N LYS A 88 0.34 7.54 9.10
CA LYS A 88 1.50 7.89 9.92
C LYS A 88 2.68 7.01 9.50
N THR A 89 3.78 7.64 9.11
CA THR A 89 5.00 6.96 8.69
C THR A 89 6.25 7.63 9.25
N SER A 90 7.27 6.84 9.57
CA SER A 90 8.58 7.33 9.98
C SER A 90 9.69 6.34 9.59
N GLY A 91 10.95 6.76 9.74
CA GLY A 91 12.11 5.92 9.40
C GLY A 91 12.24 5.68 7.89
N TYR A 92 12.17 6.75 7.10
CA TYR A 92 12.34 6.68 5.65
C TYR A 92 13.72 6.13 5.27
N SER A 93 13.74 5.29 4.25
CA SER A 93 14.91 4.79 3.54
C SER A 93 14.52 4.44 2.11
N GLY A 94 15.48 4.35 1.20
CA GLY A 94 15.22 3.99 -0.19
C GLY A 94 15.93 4.91 -1.18
N ASN A 95 15.68 4.67 -2.46
CA ASN A 95 16.30 5.38 -3.57
C ASN A 95 15.28 6.19 -4.40
N SER A 96 14.01 6.24 -3.98
CA SER A 96 13.00 7.14 -4.53
C SER A 96 12.86 8.38 -3.64
N GLY A 97 13.78 9.34 -3.78
CA GLY A 97 13.79 10.61 -3.05
C GLY A 97 14.32 11.73 -3.92
#